data_AF-A0A2E9QY30-F1
#
_entry.id   AF-A0A2E9QY30-F1
#
_cell.length_a   1.000
_cell.length_b   1.000
_cell.length_c   1.000
_cell.angle_alpha   90.00
_cell.angle_beta   90.00
_cell.angle_gamma   90.00
#
_symmetry.space_group_name_H-M   'P 1'
#
loop_
_entity.id
_entity.type
_entity.pdbx_description
1 polymer ?
#
loop_
_entity_poly.entity_id
_entity_poly.type
_entity_poly.pdbx_seq_one_letter_code
_entity_poly.pdbx_strand_id
1 'polypeptide(L)'
;MTEGRHDEVCWERTLDGMFGKRVQCYQHRKGYRFSLDAVLLSYFAAEGGAPVETLDFGCGCGVVLLLLADLWREQGAHPRMIGVELQDSLASLARENIALNGFQEQLSVLQHNLRYRLRKGRWSLITFNPPYYDAKRGHVSAHPERAAARHELHATLEQMLETAVSSMHADGRLALVYPAEGAHRLLCALEHLSLSLSRVRFVHPFPGEDAKLVLIEAKRRKVATRWLSPWNVHVQPGEYTEILEHMLQGLPVWEDGR
;
A
#
# COMPACT_ATOMS: atom_id res chain seq x y z
N MET A 1 -28.09 -31.55 16.08
CA MET A 1 -28.02 -31.13 14.67
C MET A 1 -28.88 -29.90 14.51
N THR A 2 -28.26 -28.73 14.54
CA THR A 2 -28.86 -27.46 14.12
C THR A 2 -27.75 -26.76 13.36
N GLU A 3 -27.76 -26.96 12.04
CA GLU A 3 -26.89 -26.28 11.09
C GLU A 3 -27.17 -24.78 11.19
N GLY A 4 -26.21 -24.03 11.75
CA GLY A 4 -26.18 -22.59 11.61
C GLY A 4 -25.84 -22.28 10.16
N ARG A 5 -26.84 -21.84 9.39
CA ARG A 5 -26.61 -21.15 8.12
C ARG A 5 -25.70 -19.96 8.42
N HIS A 6 -24.44 -20.07 8.00
CA HIS A 6 -23.63 -18.89 7.73
C HIS A 6 -24.34 -18.20 6.57
N ASP A 7 -25.02 -17.09 6.85
CA ASP A 7 -25.45 -16.17 5.80
C ASP A 7 -24.18 -15.69 5.08
N GLU A 8 -23.83 -16.35 3.97
CA GLU A 8 -22.84 -15.86 3.03
C GLU A 8 -23.31 -14.49 2.55
N VAL A 9 -22.73 -13.44 3.12
CA VAL A 9 -22.93 -12.10 2.59
C VAL A 9 -22.33 -12.09 1.19
N CYS A 10 -23.18 -12.23 0.18
CA CYS A 10 -22.79 -12.14 -1.23
C CYS A 10 -22.46 -10.68 -1.54
N TRP A 11 -21.18 -10.33 -1.39
CA TRP A 11 -20.69 -9.01 -1.75
C TRP A 11 -20.75 -8.85 -3.26
N GLU A 12 -21.42 -7.81 -3.75
CA GLU A 12 -21.38 -7.48 -5.17
C GLU A 12 -19.96 -7.04 -5.55
N ARG A 13 -19.36 -7.70 -6.55
CA ARG A 13 -17.98 -7.48 -6.98
C ARG A 13 -17.90 -6.87 -8.36
N THR A 14 -16.91 -6.03 -8.60
CA THR A 14 -16.53 -5.54 -9.93
C THR A 14 -15.13 -6.04 -10.27
N LEU A 15 -14.88 -6.32 -11.54
CA LEU A 15 -13.54 -6.59 -12.05
C LEU A 15 -12.97 -5.30 -12.66
N ASP A 16 -11.97 -4.73 -12.00
CA ASP A 16 -11.32 -3.51 -12.46
C ASP A 16 -9.96 -3.84 -13.10
N GLY A 17 -9.66 -3.19 -14.22
CA GLY A 17 -8.38 -3.31 -14.92
C GLY A 17 -7.45 -2.15 -14.58
N MET A 18 -6.18 -2.46 -14.33
CA MET A 18 -5.09 -1.51 -14.09
C MET A 18 -3.96 -1.77 -15.09
N PHE A 19 -3.10 -0.77 -15.33
CA PHE A 19 -1.95 -0.88 -16.23
C PHE A 19 -2.34 -1.38 -17.62
N GLY A 20 -3.33 -0.72 -18.25
CA GLY A 20 -3.85 -1.16 -19.54
C GLY A 20 -4.49 -2.56 -19.52
N LYS A 21 -5.05 -2.96 -18.37
CA LYS A 21 -5.64 -4.30 -18.08
C LYS A 21 -4.63 -5.44 -17.93
N ARG A 22 -3.32 -5.16 -17.88
CA ARG A 22 -2.32 -6.19 -17.54
C ARG A 22 -2.49 -6.72 -16.13
N VAL A 23 -3.01 -5.88 -15.23
CA VAL A 23 -3.42 -6.27 -13.89
C VAL A 23 -4.93 -6.20 -13.79
N GLN A 24 -5.55 -7.28 -13.33
CA GLN A 24 -6.99 -7.36 -13.10
C GLN A 24 -7.28 -7.61 -11.63
N CYS A 25 -8.24 -6.90 -11.04
CA CYS A 25 -8.51 -7.00 -9.61
C CYS A 25 -10.01 -6.97 -9.34
N TYR A 26 -10.51 -8.03 -8.72
CA TYR A 26 -11.83 -8.02 -8.12
C TYR A 26 -11.85 -7.12 -6.89
N GLN A 27 -12.91 -6.32 -6.81
CA GLN A 27 -13.15 -5.41 -5.71
C GLN A 27 -14.62 -5.42 -5.33
N HIS A 28 -14.90 -5.24 -4.04
CA HIS A 28 -16.28 -5.07 -3.59
C HIS A 28 -16.81 -3.72 -4.08
N ARG A 29 -17.98 -3.74 -4.73
CA ARG A 29 -18.59 -2.54 -5.35
C ARG A 29 -18.81 -1.42 -4.33
N LYS A 30 -19.22 -1.78 -3.12
CA LYS A 30 -19.49 -0.84 -2.01
C LYS A 30 -18.44 -0.88 -0.89
N GLY A 31 -17.38 -1.69 -1.04
CA GLY A 31 -16.34 -1.92 -0.05
C GLY A 31 -15.12 -1.01 -0.20
N TYR A 32 -13.95 -1.50 0.25
CA TYR A 32 -12.64 -0.88 -0.04
C TYR A 32 -12.34 -1.01 -1.54
N ARG A 33 -11.89 0.08 -2.16
CA ARG A 33 -11.49 0.12 -3.58
C ARG A 33 -10.10 0.75 -3.70
N PHE A 34 -9.29 0.30 -4.64
CA PHE A 34 -7.98 0.85 -4.89
C PHE A 34 -8.11 2.34 -5.19
N SER A 35 -7.28 3.11 -4.51
CA SER A 35 -7.13 4.53 -4.72
C SER A 35 -5.90 4.81 -5.57
N LEU A 36 -5.80 6.05 -6.01
CA LEU A 36 -4.57 6.59 -6.59
C LEU A 36 -3.35 6.33 -5.69
N ASP A 37 -3.53 6.31 -4.37
CA ASP A 37 -2.48 6.08 -3.38
C ASP A 37 -1.80 4.72 -3.57
N ALA A 38 -2.55 3.67 -3.95
CA ALA A 38 -1.98 2.34 -4.21
C ALA A 38 -1.06 2.36 -5.43
N VAL A 39 -1.44 3.08 -6.49
CA VAL A 39 -0.61 3.27 -7.69
C VAL A 39 0.65 4.07 -7.33
N LEU A 40 0.48 5.22 -6.67
CA LEU A 40 1.56 6.10 -6.26
C LEU A 40 2.56 5.39 -5.33
N LEU A 41 2.08 4.63 -4.34
CA LEU A 41 2.90 3.83 -3.43
C LEU A 41 3.66 2.75 -4.18
N SER A 42 3.00 2.01 -5.07
CA SER A 42 3.63 0.93 -5.84
C SER A 42 4.76 1.48 -6.70
N TYR A 43 4.52 2.60 -7.39
CA TYR A 43 5.57 3.25 -8.16
C TYR A 43 6.71 3.73 -7.26
N PHE A 44 6.41 4.49 -6.21
CA PHE A 44 7.43 5.00 -5.30
C PHE A 44 8.29 3.88 -4.68
N ALA A 45 7.69 2.76 -4.29
CA ALA A 45 8.39 1.62 -3.74
C ALA A 45 9.26 0.89 -4.78
N ALA A 46 8.76 0.72 -6.01
CA ALA A 46 9.48 0.08 -7.12
C ALA A 46 10.70 0.89 -7.59
N GLU A 47 10.64 2.23 -7.55
CA GLU A 47 11.78 3.12 -7.85
C GLU A 47 13.01 2.84 -6.97
N GLY A 48 12.82 2.26 -5.79
CA GLY A 48 13.95 1.86 -4.93
C GLY A 48 14.67 0.58 -5.38
N GLY A 49 14.21 -0.07 -6.45
CA GLY A 49 14.71 -1.37 -6.95
C GLY A 49 14.06 -2.58 -6.26
N ALA A 50 14.13 -3.74 -6.92
CA ALA A 50 13.50 -4.96 -6.41
C ALA A 50 14.16 -5.47 -5.10
N PRO A 51 13.38 -5.76 -4.05
CA PRO A 51 13.88 -6.32 -2.79
C PRO A 51 14.09 -7.84 -2.88
N VAL A 52 14.51 -8.49 -1.79
CA VAL A 52 14.60 -9.97 -1.71
C VAL A 52 13.24 -10.55 -1.29
N GLU A 53 12.68 -10.02 -0.21
CA GLU A 53 11.34 -10.32 0.29
C GLU A 53 10.59 -9.02 0.63
N THR A 54 9.32 -8.97 0.26
CA THR A 54 8.40 -7.85 0.51
C THR A 54 7.25 -8.25 1.41
N LEU A 55 6.90 -7.38 2.35
CA LEU A 55 5.66 -7.43 3.10
C LEU A 55 4.75 -6.28 2.67
N ASP A 56 3.51 -6.57 2.28
CA ASP A 56 2.46 -5.56 2.15
C ASP A 56 1.60 -5.55 3.41
N PHE A 57 1.78 -4.51 4.23
CA PHE A 57 1.25 -4.40 5.58
C PHE A 57 -0.17 -3.81 5.52
N GLY A 58 -1.19 -4.65 5.63
CA GLY A 58 -2.59 -4.26 5.41
C GLY A 58 -2.93 -4.27 3.92
N CYS A 59 -2.83 -5.44 3.28
CA CYS A 59 -2.86 -5.53 1.82
C CYS A 59 -4.26 -5.38 1.20
N GLY A 60 -5.34 -5.40 2.00
CA GLY A 60 -6.71 -5.36 1.48
C GLY A 60 -6.94 -6.47 0.45
N CYS A 61 -7.49 -6.10 -0.72
CA CYS A 61 -7.69 -7.00 -1.85
C CYS A 61 -6.43 -7.26 -2.71
N GLY A 62 -5.24 -6.85 -2.24
CA GLY A 62 -3.94 -7.19 -2.83
C GLY A 62 -3.44 -6.26 -3.93
N VAL A 63 -4.00 -5.06 -4.08
CA VAL A 63 -3.67 -4.18 -5.22
C VAL A 63 -2.20 -3.81 -5.25
N VAL A 64 -1.62 -3.37 -4.13
CA VAL A 64 -0.19 -2.99 -4.08
C VAL A 64 0.72 -4.18 -4.41
N LEU A 65 0.38 -5.38 -3.94
CA LEU A 65 1.10 -6.62 -4.30
C LEU A 65 1.11 -6.85 -5.81
N LEU A 66 -0.06 -6.76 -6.46
CA LEU A 66 -0.22 -7.02 -7.89
C LEU A 66 0.51 -5.98 -8.74
N LEU A 67 0.37 -4.69 -8.40
CA LEU A 67 1.02 -3.61 -9.12
C LEU A 67 2.55 -3.70 -9.01
N LEU A 68 3.07 -3.99 -7.82
CA LEU A 68 4.52 -4.18 -7.64
C LEU A 68 5.04 -5.42 -8.35
N ALA A 69 4.30 -6.53 -8.32
CA ALA A 69 4.68 -7.75 -9.03
C ALA A 69 4.75 -7.51 -10.55
N ASP A 70 3.79 -6.77 -11.13
CA ASP A 70 3.85 -6.35 -12.55
C ASP A 70 5.04 -5.43 -12.81
N LEU A 71 5.20 -4.36 -12.03
CA LEU A 71 6.30 -3.39 -12.22
C LEU A 71 7.68 -4.04 -12.13
N TRP A 72 7.91 -4.95 -11.20
CA TRP A 72 9.19 -5.65 -11.07
C TRP A 72 9.38 -6.72 -12.13
N ARG A 73 8.32 -7.40 -12.58
CA ARG A 73 8.39 -8.31 -13.73
C ARG A 73 8.89 -7.57 -14.97
N GLU A 74 8.37 -6.37 -15.24
CA GLU A 74 8.84 -5.52 -16.35
C GLU A 74 10.32 -5.09 -16.17
N GLN A 75 10.81 -5.04 -14.93
CA GLN A 75 12.22 -4.80 -14.60
C GLN A 75 13.08 -6.08 -14.58
N GLY A 76 12.52 -7.24 -14.93
CA GLY A 76 13.23 -8.53 -14.92
C GLY A 76 13.47 -9.12 -13.52
N ALA A 77 12.69 -8.70 -12.51
CA ALA A 77 12.82 -9.16 -11.13
C ALA A 77 11.53 -9.84 -10.62
N HIS A 78 11.69 -10.85 -9.76
CA HIS A 78 10.58 -11.66 -9.23
C HIS A 78 10.70 -11.87 -7.71
N PRO A 79 10.66 -10.79 -6.90
CA PRO A 79 10.80 -10.93 -5.45
C PRO A 79 9.59 -11.64 -4.85
N ARG A 80 9.84 -12.45 -3.80
CA ARG A 80 8.74 -13.05 -3.03
C ARG A 80 8.03 -12.00 -2.22
N MET A 81 6.70 -12.04 -2.21
CA MET A 81 5.90 -11.05 -1.48
C MET A 81 4.80 -11.72 -0.66
N ILE A 82 4.54 -11.18 0.53
CA ILE A 82 3.43 -11.60 1.37
C ILE A 82 2.58 -10.39 1.71
N GLY A 83 1.28 -10.47 1.45
CA GLY A 83 0.30 -9.55 2.00
C GLY A 83 -0.19 -10.02 3.37
N VAL A 84 -0.39 -9.09 4.29
CA VAL A 84 -1.09 -9.38 5.55
C VAL A 84 -2.38 -8.59 5.59
N GLU A 85 -3.48 -9.28 5.87
CA GLU A 85 -4.81 -8.70 5.96
C GLU A 85 -5.58 -9.36 7.10
N LEU A 86 -6.32 -8.60 7.89
CA LEU A 86 -7.11 -9.14 9.00
C LEU A 86 -8.43 -9.73 8.52
N GLN A 87 -9.09 -9.00 7.61
CA GLN A 87 -10.44 -9.30 7.17
C GLN A 87 -10.42 -10.50 6.23
N ASP A 88 -11.08 -11.59 6.63
CA ASP A 88 -11.12 -12.83 5.85
C ASP A 88 -11.65 -12.62 4.42
N SER A 89 -12.67 -11.76 4.26
CA SER A 89 -13.24 -11.43 2.95
C SER A 89 -12.21 -10.79 2.02
N LEU A 90 -11.46 -9.81 2.51
CA LEU A 90 -10.41 -9.13 1.74
C LEU A 90 -9.20 -10.04 1.50
N ALA A 91 -8.79 -10.81 2.51
CA ALA A 91 -7.69 -11.76 2.39
C ALA A 91 -7.99 -12.84 1.34
N SER A 92 -9.22 -13.37 1.34
CA SER A 92 -9.68 -14.34 0.33
C SER A 92 -9.76 -13.70 -1.06
N LEU A 93 -10.28 -12.47 -1.17
CA LEU A 93 -10.33 -11.73 -2.42
C LEU A 93 -8.92 -11.45 -2.97
N ALA A 94 -7.95 -11.12 -2.11
CA ALA A 94 -6.56 -10.93 -2.50
C ALA A 94 -5.93 -12.20 -3.06
N ARG A 95 -6.21 -13.38 -2.47
CA ARG A 95 -5.74 -14.67 -3.01
C ARG A 95 -6.36 -14.97 -4.39
N GLU A 96 -7.64 -14.70 -4.56
CA GLU A 96 -8.32 -14.83 -5.86
C GLU A 96 -7.70 -13.91 -6.90
N ASN A 97 -7.43 -12.65 -6.54
CA ASN A 97 -6.78 -11.70 -7.44
C ASN A 97 -5.34 -12.11 -7.78
N ILE A 98 -4.57 -12.65 -6.83
CA ILE A 98 -3.23 -13.19 -7.10
C ILE A 98 -3.29 -14.31 -8.13
N ALA A 99 -4.21 -15.27 -7.96
CA ALA A 99 -4.39 -16.38 -8.89
C ALA A 99 -4.87 -15.89 -10.27
N LEU A 100 -5.77 -14.92 -10.32
CA LEU A 100 -6.28 -14.32 -11.55
C LEU A 100 -5.17 -13.72 -12.42
N ASN A 101 -4.13 -13.16 -11.81
CA ASN A 101 -3.00 -12.55 -12.52
C ASN A 101 -1.81 -13.50 -12.71
N GLY A 102 -1.93 -14.78 -12.32
CA GLY A 102 -0.87 -15.78 -12.48
C GLY A 102 0.33 -15.59 -11.53
N PHE A 103 0.14 -14.93 -10.40
CA PHE A 103 1.22 -14.62 -9.45
C PHE A 103 1.27 -15.54 -8.22
N GLN A 104 0.51 -16.63 -8.19
CA GLN A 104 0.36 -17.52 -7.01
C GLN A 104 1.64 -18.20 -6.53
N GLU A 105 2.65 -18.37 -7.39
CA GLU A 105 3.96 -18.92 -7.01
C GLU A 105 4.87 -17.86 -6.37
N GLN A 106 4.59 -16.58 -6.59
CA GLN A 106 5.39 -15.44 -6.14
C GLN A 106 4.77 -14.72 -4.93
N LEU A 107 3.44 -14.62 -4.91
CA LEU A 107 2.67 -13.84 -3.95
C LEU A 107 1.82 -14.75 -3.08
N SER A 108 1.72 -14.42 -1.80
CA SER A 108 0.82 -15.11 -0.87
C SER A 108 0.16 -14.12 0.09
N VAL A 109 -0.93 -14.55 0.71
CA VAL A 109 -1.67 -13.72 1.68
C VAL A 109 -1.81 -14.46 2.99
N LEU A 110 -1.31 -13.84 4.05
CA LEU A 110 -1.46 -14.29 5.43
C LEU A 110 -2.62 -13.54 6.07
N GLN A 111 -3.67 -14.27 6.46
CA GLN A 111 -4.72 -13.67 7.28
C GLN A 111 -4.21 -13.51 8.71
N HIS A 112 -3.99 -12.29 9.18
CA HIS A 112 -3.40 -12.04 10.49
C HIS A 112 -3.73 -10.65 11.02
N ASN A 113 -3.85 -10.56 12.35
CA ASN A 113 -4.05 -9.28 13.01
C ASN A 113 -2.69 -8.58 13.21
N LEU A 114 -2.53 -7.43 12.57
CA LEU A 114 -1.31 -6.63 12.58
C LEU A 114 -0.95 -6.01 13.94
N ARG A 115 -1.78 -6.20 14.97
CA ARG A 115 -1.44 -5.90 16.38
C ARG A 115 -0.50 -6.93 16.98
N TYR A 116 -0.41 -8.13 16.40
CA TYR A 116 0.49 -9.18 16.87
C TYR A 116 1.79 -9.18 16.07
N ARG A 117 2.83 -9.73 16.70
CA ARG A 117 4.18 -9.72 16.14
C ARG A 117 4.26 -10.64 14.92
N LEU A 118 4.76 -10.08 13.84
CA LEU A 118 5.25 -10.84 12.69
C LEU A 118 6.67 -11.36 12.95
N ARG A 119 7.15 -12.26 12.08
CA ARG A 119 8.53 -12.75 12.14
C ARG A 119 9.50 -11.57 12.04
N LYS A 120 10.38 -11.43 13.04
CA LYS A 120 11.35 -10.34 13.15
C LYS A 120 12.43 -10.42 12.07
N GLY A 121 12.89 -9.25 11.62
CA GLY A 121 14.10 -9.10 10.81
C GLY A 121 14.05 -9.77 9.44
N ARG A 122 12.86 -10.01 8.86
CA ARG A 122 12.71 -10.76 7.61
C ARG A 122 12.67 -9.86 6.38
N TRP A 123 11.91 -8.77 6.46
CA TRP A 123 11.46 -8.08 5.24
C TRP A 123 12.45 -7.02 4.78
N SER A 124 12.95 -7.17 3.55
CA SER A 124 13.82 -6.16 2.92
C SER A 124 13.04 -4.95 2.38
N LEU A 125 11.75 -5.13 2.09
CA LEU A 125 10.81 -4.04 1.85
C LEU A 125 9.53 -4.29 2.64
N ILE A 126 9.00 -3.24 3.26
CA ILE A 126 7.63 -3.20 3.77
C ILE A 126 6.90 -2.08 3.05
N THR A 127 5.76 -2.39 2.45
CA THR A 127 4.82 -1.38 1.92
C THR A 127 3.69 -1.18 2.91
N PHE A 128 3.28 0.07 3.10
CA PHE A 128 2.22 0.40 4.03
C PHE A 128 1.35 1.54 3.50
N ASN A 129 0.08 1.24 3.24
CA ASN A 129 -0.94 2.24 2.97
C ASN A 129 -1.94 2.27 4.15
N PRO A 130 -1.61 2.94 5.26
CA PRO A 130 -2.47 2.96 6.44
C PRO A 130 -3.86 3.52 6.13
N PRO A 131 -4.92 3.02 6.79
CA PRO A 131 -6.21 3.66 6.72
C PRO A 131 -6.13 5.08 7.33
N TYR A 132 -6.62 6.09 6.60
CA TYR A 132 -6.47 7.50 6.97
C TYR A 132 -7.39 8.00 8.10
N TYR A 133 -8.41 7.23 8.46
CA TYR A 133 -9.43 7.71 9.39
C TYR A 133 -9.00 7.52 10.84
N ASP A 134 -8.77 8.60 11.57
CA ASP A 134 -8.65 8.55 13.02
C ASP A 134 -10.00 8.11 13.63
N ALA A 135 -10.00 7.09 14.50
CA ALA A 135 -11.21 6.46 15.08
C ALA A 135 -12.14 7.48 15.77
N LYS A 136 -11.61 8.65 16.12
CA LYS A 136 -12.24 9.66 16.96
C LYS A 136 -12.98 10.77 16.20
N ARG A 137 -12.89 10.88 14.86
CA ARG A 137 -13.30 12.10 14.13
C ARG A 137 -14.33 11.96 12.99
N GLY A 138 -14.99 10.82 12.74
CA GLY A 138 -15.94 10.74 11.62
C GLY A 138 -17.12 9.77 11.76
N HIS A 139 -18.19 10.05 11.01
CA HIS A 139 -19.39 9.21 10.87
C HIS A 139 -19.07 7.74 10.58
N VAL A 140 -19.80 6.84 11.24
CA VAL A 140 -19.72 5.39 11.04
C VAL A 140 -20.23 5.06 9.64
N SER A 141 -19.36 4.53 8.78
CA SER A 141 -19.81 3.93 7.52
C SER A 141 -20.64 2.68 7.86
N ALA A 142 -21.82 2.56 7.28
CA ALA A 142 -22.68 1.39 7.46
C ALA A 142 -22.12 0.11 6.81
N HIS A 143 -21.02 0.20 6.04
CA HIS A 143 -20.43 -0.96 5.36
C HIS A 143 -19.48 -1.73 6.30
N PRO A 144 -19.69 -3.04 6.51
CA PRO A 144 -18.89 -3.84 7.46
C PRO A 144 -17.40 -3.82 7.22
N GLU A 145 -16.92 -3.80 5.97
CA GLU A 145 -15.48 -3.72 5.69
C GLU A 145 -14.85 -2.37 6.07
N ARG A 146 -15.59 -1.27 5.84
CA ARG A 146 -15.15 0.07 6.22
C ARG A 146 -15.27 0.27 7.73
N ALA A 147 -16.22 -0.41 8.37
CA ALA A 147 -16.38 -0.46 9.82
C ALA A 147 -15.34 -1.38 10.50
N ALA A 148 -14.93 -2.49 9.88
CA ALA A 148 -13.90 -3.39 10.38
C ALA A 148 -12.50 -2.80 10.23
N ALA A 149 -12.21 -2.12 9.11
CA ALA A 149 -11.05 -1.24 8.97
C ALA A 149 -11.03 -0.15 10.07
N ARG A 150 -12.21 0.22 10.61
CA ARG A 150 -12.31 1.07 11.80
C ARG A 150 -12.11 0.34 13.13
N HIS A 151 -12.51 -0.93 13.27
CA HIS A 151 -12.19 -1.71 14.46
C HIS A 151 -10.70 -2.06 14.55
N GLU A 152 -9.98 -2.11 13.42
CA GLU A 152 -8.51 -2.05 13.39
C GLU A 152 -7.95 -0.73 13.95
N LEU A 153 -8.72 0.37 13.96
CA LEU A 153 -8.30 1.66 14.54
C LEU A 153 -8.23 1.69 16.08
N HIS A 154 -8.36 0.56 16.76
CA HIS A 154 -7.82 0.45 18.11
C HIS A 154 -6.29 0.38 18.11
N ALA A 155 -5.65 0.12 16.96
CA ALA A 155 -4.21 0.28 16.78
C ALA A 155 -3.92 1.69 16.26
N THR A 156 -3.08 2.44 16.96
CA THR A 156 -2.65 3.74 16.46
C THR A 156 -1.64 3.58 15.31
N LEU A 157 -1.45 4.63 14.51
CA LEU A 157 -0.40 4.67 13.48
C LEU A 157 0.96 4.21 14.06
N GLU A 158 1.29 4.68 15.26
CA GLU A 158 2.52 4.37 15.97
C GLU A 158 2.63 2.87 16.27
N GLN A 159 1.57 2.22 16.76
CA GLN A 159 1.57 0.78 17.04
C GLN A 159 1.69 -0.08 15.77
N MET A 160 1.07 0.37 14.67
CA MET A 160 1.22 -0.29 13.38
C MET A 160 2.65 -0.14 12.84
N LEU A 161 3.22 1.06 12.93
CA LEU A 161 4.61 1.30 12.54
C LEU A 161 5.59 0.51 13.40
N GLU A 162 5.39 0.42 14.72
CA GLU A 162 6.19 -0.43 15.60
C GLU A 162 6.19 -1.89 15.14
N THR A 163 5.01 -2.42 14.79
CA THR A 163 4.88 -3.82 14.34
C THR A 163 5.57 -4.02 13.00
N ALA A 164 5.28 -3.15 12.02
CA ALA A 164 5.92 -3.16 10.71
C ALA A 164 7.44 -3.11 10.85
N VAL A 165 7.96 -2.09 11.54
CA VAL A 165 9.39 -1.90 11.75
C VAL A 165 10.00 -3.09 12.46
N SER A 166 9.39 -3.64 13.51
CA SER A 166 9.94 -4.82 14.22
C SER A 166 10.18 -6.04 13.32
N SER A 167 9.41 -6.17 12.23
CA SER A 167 9.52 -7.25 11.25
C SER A 167 10.53 -6.97 10.12
N MET A 168 10.96 -5.71 9.99
CA MET A 168 11.87 -5.23 8.95
C MET A 168 13.31 -5.73 9.18
N HIS A 169 13.94 -6.22 8.12
CA HIS A 169 15.36 -6.59 8.07
C HIS A 169 16.28 -5.41 8.44
N ALA A 170 17.52 -5.69 8.87
CA ALA A 170 18.48 -4.66 9.28
C ALA A 170 18.76 -3.64 8.17
N ASP A 171 18.93 -4.11 6.93
CA ASP A 171 19.08 -3.30 5.71
C ASP A 171 17.75 -3.03 4.99
N GLY A 172 16.63 -3.40 5.61
CA GLY A 172 15.31 -3.23 5.04
C GLY A 172 14.86 -1.78 4.96
N ARG A 173 13.86 -1.53 4.13
CA ARG A 173 13.22 -0.22 3.98
C ARG A 173 11.71 -0.33 4.13
N LEU A 174 11.12 0.70 4.70
CA LEU A 174 9.69 0.93 4.77
C LEU A 174 9.33 1.96 3.70
N ALA A 175 8.36 1.67 2.84
CA ALA A 175 7.77 2.61 1.90
C ALA A 175 6.29 2.78 2.25
N LEU A 176 5.82 4.01 2.39
CA LEU A 176 4.43 4.29 2.78
C LEU A 176 3.89 5.54 2.09
N VAL A 177 2.58 5.63 2.02
CA VAL A 177 1.82 6.82 1.60
C VAL A 177 0.94 7.30 2.76
N TYR A 178 0.86 8.61 2.97
CA TYR A 178 0.09 9.19 4.07
C TYR A 178 -0.48 10.57 3.71
N PRO A 179 -1.58 11.03 4.32
CA PRO A 179 -2.09 12.38 4.09
C PRO A 179 -1.05 13.41 4.53
N ALA A 180 -0.79 14.39 3.66
CA ALA A 180 0.25 15.40 3.91
C ALA A 180 -0.05 16.27 5.14
N GLU A 181 -1.33 16.51 5.46
CA GLU A 181 -1.74 17.22 6.69
C GLU A 181 -1.23 16.54 7.97
N GLY A 182 -1.12 15.21 7.95
CA GLY A 182 -0.64 14.40 9.06
C GLY A 182 0.85 14.08 8.99
N ALA A 183 1.59 14.64 8.03
CA ALA A 183 3.00 14.32 7.80
C ALA A 183 3.86 14.57 9.05
N HIS A 184 3.59 15.65 9.79
CA HIS A 184 4.32 15.95 11.03
C HIS A 184 4.26 14.80 12.04
N ARG A 185 3.07 14.23 12.30
CA ARG A 185 2.87 13.09 13.21
C ARG A 185 3.61 11.86 12.72
N LEU A 186 3.51 11.57 11.43
CA LEU A 186 4.21 10.46 10.80
C LEU A 186 5.74 10.60 10.94
N LEU A 187 6.29 11.77 10.63
CA LEU A 187 7.73 12.04 10.74
C LEU A 187 8.22 11.83 12.17
N CYS A 188 7.50 12.36 13.17
CA CYS A 188 7.81 12.12 14.57
C CYS A 188 7.75 10.63 14.92
N ALA A 189 6.75 9.89 14.44
CA ALA A 189 6.63 8.45 14.72
C ALA A 189 7.82 7.66 14.12
N LEU A 190 8.24 7.99 12.89
CA LEU A 190 9.40 7.36 12.25
C LEU A 190 10.70 7.67 12.99
N GLU A 191 10.86 8.90 13.47
CA GLU A 191 12.01 9.32 14.28
C GLU A 191 12.07 8.58 15.62
N HIS A 192 10.94 8.45 16.34
CA HIS A 192 10.86 7.67 17.58
C HIS A 192 11.25 6.19 17.36
N LEU A 193 10.99 5.66 16.18
CA LEU A 193 11.38 4.30 15.78
C LEU A 193 12.84 4.21 15.28
N SER A 194 13.61 5.30 15.40
CA SER A 194 15.00 5.41 14.98
C SER A 194 15.20 5.09 13.50
N LEU A 195 14.19 5.39 12.67
CA LEU A 195 14.30 5.29 11.23
C LEU A 195 14.85 6.60 10.64
N SER A 196 15.74 6.46 9.66
CA SER A 196 16.22 7.57 8.85
C SER A 196 15.44 7.64 7.55
N LEU A 197 14.97 8.82 7.18
CA LEU A 197 14.30 9.05 5.91
C LEU A 197 15.31 8.93 4.77
N SER A 198 15.03 8.10 3.78
CA SER A 198 15.87 7.96 2.58
C SER A 198 15.33 8.74 1.40
N ARG A 199 14.00 8.73 1.23
CA ARG A 199 13.30 9.43 0.14
C ARG A 199 11.98 9.99 0.65
N VAL A 200 11.67 11.22 0.26
CA VAL A 200 10.38 11.85 0.53
C VAL A 200 9.89 12.49 -0.76
N ARG A 201 8.63 12.23 -1.13
CA ARG A 201 7.99 12.85 -2.30
C ARG A 201 6.59 13.33 -1.91
N PHE A 202 6.31 14.59 -2.16
CA PHE A 202 4.96 15.13 -2.01
C PHE A 202 4.15 14.91 -3.28
N VAL A 203 2.83 14.74 -3.11
CA VAL A 203 1.88 14.63 -4.20
C VAL A 203 0.84 15.74 -4.07
N HIS A 204 0.73 16.53 -5.12
CA HIS A 204 -0.13 17.70 -5.22
C HIS A 204 -1.25 17.42 -6.20
N PRO A 205 -2.48 17.89 -5.95
CA PRO A 205 -3.59 17.73 -6.90
C PRO A 205 -3.30 18.48 -8.20
N PHE A 206 -2.80 19.71 -8.09
CA PHE A 206 -2.39 20.58 -9.19
C PHE A 206 -1.05 21.26 -8.87
N PRO A 207 -0.28 21.69 -9.90
CA PRO A 207 0.90 22.52 -9.70
C PRO A 207 0.58 23.79 -8.90
N GLY A 208 1.36 24.05 -7.84
CA GLY A 208 1.21 25.24 -7.01
C GLY A 208 0.17 25.12 -5.89
N GLU A 209 -0.62 24.04 -5.82
CA GLU A 209 -1.51 23.78 -4.69
C GLU A 209 -0.80 23.07 -3.53
N ASP A 210 -1.41 23.06 -2.35
CA ASP A 210 -0.91 22.31 -1.20
C ASP A 210 -0.90 20.79 -1.48
N ALA A 211 0.15 20.13 -0.98
CA ALA A 211 0.25 18.68 -1.07
C ALA A 211 -0.93 18.01 -0.33
N LYS A 212 -1.46 16.93 -0.89
CA LYS A 212 -2.50 16.11 -0.26
C LYS A 212 -1.95 14.80 0.26
N LEU A 213 -0.90 14.28 -0.35
CA LEU A 213 -0.22 13.07 0.10
C LEU A 213 1.29 13.30 0.23
N VAL A 214 1.92 12.49 1.08
CA VAL A 214 3.35 12.34 1.18
C VAL A 214 3.71 10.86 1.06
N LEU A 215 4.66 10.55 0.20
CA LEU A 215 5.30 9.25 0.06
C LEU A 215 6.64 9.30 0.80
N ILE A 216 6.87 8.36 1.70
CA ILE A 216 8.10 8.29 2.50
C ILE A 216 8.72 6.91 2.39
N GLU A 217 10.01 6.88 2.10
CA GLU A 217 10.87 5.73 2.31
C GLU A 217 11.76 5.99 3.53
N ALA A 218 11.83 5.03 4.44
CA ALA A 218 12.65 5.10 5.63
C ALA A 218 13.43 3.80 5.86
N LYS A 219 14.63 3.90 6.43
CA LYS A 219 15.57 2.79 6.64
C LYS A 219 16.09 2.79 8.08
N ARG A 220 16.52 1.63 8.59
CA ARG A 220 17.17 1.55 9.92
C ARG A 220 18.55 2.18 9.93
N ARG A 221 19.30 1.98 8.83
CA ARG A 221 20.61 2.59 8.67
C ARG A 221 20.47 4.09 8.47
N LYS A 222 21.41 4.86 9.02
CA LYS A 222 21.51 6.29 8.77
C LYS A 222 21.83 6.54 7.29
N VAL A 223 21.04 7.40 6.66
CA VAL A 223 21.19 7.82 5.27
C VAL A 223 20.79 9.29 5.15
N ALA A 224 21.31 9.96 4.13
CA ALA A 224 20.84 11.29 3.77
C ALA A 224 19.43 11.23 3.19
N THR A 225 18.56 12.14 3.63
CA THR A 225 17.22 12.30 3.07
C THR A 225 17.30 12.91 1.68
N ARG A 226 16.70 12.25 0.69
CA ARG A 226 16.45 12.84 -0.63
C ARG A 226 15.01 13.37 -0.71
N TRP A 227 14.88 14.68 -0.84
CA TRP A 227 13.61 15.32 -1.16
C TRP A 227 13.43 15.29 -2.68
N LEU A 228 12.54 14.42 -3.15
CA LEU A 228 12.31 14.21 -4.57
C LEU A 228 11.38 15.30 -5.11
N SER A 229 11.51 15.60 -6.41
CA SER A 229 10.54 16.43 -7.12
C SER A 229 9.12 15.89 -6.89
N PRO A 230 8.14 16.78 -6.63
CA PRO A 230 6.79 16.37 -6.36
C PRO A 230 6.14 15.75 -7.58
N TRP A 231 5.10 14.96 -7.35
CA TRP A 231 4.17 14.57 -8.41
C TRP A 231 2.93 15.46 -8.36
N ASN A 232 2.47 15.92 -9.52
CA ASN A 232 1.20 16.59 -9.67
C ASN A 232 0.20 15.61 -10.30
N VAL A 233 -1.01 15.52 -9.77
CA VAL A 233 -2.02 14.57 -10.27
C VAL A 233 -2.59 15.07 -11.59
N HIS A 234 -2.95 16.35 -11.65
CA HIS A 234 -3.63 16.96 -12.79
C HIS A 234 -2.85 18.16 -13.33
N VAL A 235 -2.93 18.38 -14.65
CA VAL A 235 -2.54 19.67 -15.26
C VAL A 235 -3.68 20.68 -15.16
N GLN A 236 -4.92 20.22 -15.36
CA GLN A 236 -6.15 20.97 -15.21
C GLN A 236 -7.32 20.01 -14.87
N PRO A 237 -8.46 20.50 -14.39
CA PRO A 237 -9.56 19.62 -13.96
C PRO A 237 -9.97 18.62 -15.06
N GLY A 238 -9.93 17.33 -14.72
CA GLY A 238 -10.27 16.24 -15.65
C GLY A 238 -9.13 15.74 -16.54
N GLU A 239 -7.96 16.38 -16.49
CA GLU A 239 -6.78 15.99 -17.28
C GLU A 239 -5.62 15.62 -16.36
N TYR A 240 -5.12 14.39 -16.47
CA TYR A 240 -3.99 13.92 -15.68
C TYR A 240 -2.67 14.47 -16.24
N THR A 241 -1.65 14.54 -15.40
CA THR A 241 -0.28 14.78 -15.88
C THR A 241 0.24 13.56 -16.65
N GLU A 242 1.15 13.78 -17.60
CA GLU A 242 1.81 12.70 -18.36
C GLU A 242 2.40 11.63 -17.44
N ILE A 243 3.07 12.05 -16.35
CA ILE A 243 3.64 11.12 -15.38
C ILE A 243 2.57 10.22 -14.74
N LEU A 244 1.38 10.76 -14.47
CA LEU A 244 0.31 9.96 -13.90
C LEU A 244 -0.38 9.09 -14.94
N GLU A 245 -0.55 9.56 -16.17
CA GLU A 245 -1.04 8.72 -17.27
C GLU A 245 -0.12 7.53 -17.50
N HIS A 246 1.20 7.74 -17.52
CA HIS A 246 2.20 6.67 -17.61
C HIS A 246 2.07 5.70 -16.43
N MET A 247 1.88 6.20 -15.20
CA MET A 247 1.63 5.34 -14.05
C MET A 247 0.39 4.48 -14.22
N LEU A 248 -0.74 5.07 -14.64
CA LEU A 248 -1.99 4.35 -14.81
C LEU A 248 -1.93 3.31 -15.93
N GLN A 249 -1.03 3.49 -16.90
CA GLN A 249 -0.72 2.54 -17.97
C GLN A 249 0.35 1.50 -17.59
N GLY A 250 0.96 1.63 -16.41
CA GLY A 250 2.01 0.73 -15.96
C GLY A 250 3.32 0.92 -16.72
N LEU A 251 3.58 2.13 -17.23
CA LEU A 251 4.80 2.48 -17.95
C LEU A 251 5.87 2.99 -16.98
N PRO A 252 7.17 2.84 -17.28
CA PRO A 252 8.25 3.42 -16.49
C PRO A 252 8.12 4.95 -16.41
N VAL A 253 8.36 5.50 -15.22
CA VAL A 253 8.33 6.95 -14.94
C VAL A 253 9.59 7.43 -14.21
N TRP A 254 10.54 6.52 -14.04
CA TRP A 254 11.85 6.80 -13.48
C TRP A 254 12.66 7.47 -14.60
N GLU A 255 13.32 8.57 -14.30
CA GLU A 255 14.30 9.14 -15.21
C GLU A 255 15.38 8.07 -15.49
N ASP A 256 15.60 7.76 -16.77
CA ASP A 256 16.70 6.90 -17.19
C ASP A 256 18.01 7.48 -16.63
N GLY A 257 18.65 6.72 -15.74
CA GLY A 257 20.00 7.03 -15.24
C GLY A 257 20.10 7.28 -13.74
N ARG A 258 20.01 6.22 -12.94
CA ARG A 258 20.83 6.04 -11.72
C ARG A 258 21.19 4.58 -11.51
#